data_AF-A0A7Y9C5K2-F1
#
_entry.id   AF-A0A7Y9C5K2-F1
#
_cell.length_a   1.000
_cell.length_b   1.000
_cell.length_c   1.000
_cell.angle_alpha   90.00
_cell.angle_beta   90.00
_cell.angle_gamma   90.00
#
_symmetry.space_group_name_H-M   'P 1'
#
loop_
_entity.id
_entity.type
_entity.pdbx_description
1 polymer ?
#
loop_
_entity_poly.entity_id
_entity_poly.type
_entity_poly.pdbx_seq_one_letter_code
_entity_poly.pdbx_strand_id
1 'polypeptide(L)' 'MKNAWKFALLVGIASLCAGFVYSFLIAGNPYQDPTPELLEKYNRNSETGELLLEIGFGLTVFAIVLFISNRLFQKPQ' A
#
# COMPACT_ATOMS: atom_id res chain seq x y z
N MET A 1 1.03 -23.83 -4.32
CA MET A 1 0.91 -22.38 -4.57
C MET A 1 -0.52 -21.89 -4.92
N LYS A 2 -1.60 -22.69 -4.78
CA LYS A 2 -2.96 -22.32 -5.24
C LYS A 2 -3.58 -21.07 -4.57
N ASN A 3 -3.05 -20.62 -3.44
CA ASN A 3 -3.57 -19.49 -2.66
C ASN A 3 -2.60 -18.28 -2.58
N ALA A 4 -1.46 -18.33 -3.27
CA ALA A 4 -0.44 -17.27 -3.16
C ALA A 4 -0.97 -15.89 -3.57
N TRP A 5 -1.79 -15.84 -4.63
CA TRP A 5 -2.44 -14.61 -5.07
C TRP A 5 -3.44 -14.07 -4.02
N LYS A 6 -4.16 -14.93 -3.29
CA LYS A 6 -5.08 -14.50 -2.23
C LYS A 6 -4.33 -13.87 -1.06
N PHE A 7 -3.21 -14.48 -0.67
CA PHE A 7 -2.38 -13.97 0.42
C PHE A 7 -1.73 -12.64 0.03
N ALA A 8 -1.14 -12.56 -1.18
CA ALA A 8 -0.58 -11.31 -1.70
C ALA A 8 -1.63 -10.20 -1.80
N LEU A 9 -2.86 -10.53 -2.21
CA LEU A 9 -3.96 -9.57 -2.27
C LEU A 9 -4.36 -9.09 -0.89
N LEU A 10 -4.50 -9.99 0.09
CA LEU A 10 -4.85 -9.65 1.47
C LEU A 10 -3.80 -8.72 2.09
N VAL A 11 -2.52 -9.06 1.95
CA VAL A 11 -1.41 -8.23 2.47
C VAL A 11 -1.37 -6.89 1.74
N GLY A 12 -1.55 -6.87 0.42
CA GLY A 12 -1.60 -5.62 -0.35
C GLY A 12 -2.72 -4.69 0.11
N ILE A 13 -3.94 -5.20 0.27
CA ILE A 13 -5.08 -4.41 0.75
C ILE A 13 -4.85 -3.95 2.19
N ALA A 14 -4.35 -4.82 3.07
CA ALA A 14 -4.06 -4.44 4.45
C ALA A 14 -3.01 -3.33 4.53
N SER A 15 -1.95 -3.40 3.72
CA SER A 15 -0.93 -2.35 3.62
C SER A 15 -1.49 -1.04 3.06
N LEU A 16 -2.39 -1.10 2.06
CA LEU A 16 -3.09 0.09 1.56
C LEU A 16 -3.94 0.75 2.64
N CYS A 17 -4.73 -0.04 3.37
CA CYS A 17 -5.53 0.46 4.48
C CYS A 17 -4.64 1.06 5.58
N ALA A 18 -3.55 0.38 5.95
CA ALA A 18 -2.61 0.87 6.96
C ALA A 18 -1.94 2.17 6.51
N GLY A 19 -1.46 2.24 5.26
CA GLY A 19 -0.85 3.43 4.68
C GLY A 19 -1.83 4.60 4.61
N PHE A 20 -3.09 4.35 4.20
CA PHE A 20 -4.12 5.39 4.19
C PHE A 20 -4.43 5.92 5.58
N VAL A 21 -4.61 5.03 6.56
CA VAL A 21 -4.84 5.41 7.96
C VAL A 21 -3.64 6.17 8.51
N TYR A 22 -2.41 5.75 8.21
CA TYR A 22 -1.19 6.44 8.63
C TYR A 22 -1.09 7.84 8.01
N SER A 23 -1.27 7.96 6.70
CA SER A 23 -1.23 9.26 6.02
C SER A 23 -2.32 10.19 6.54
N PHE A 24 -3.53 9.69 6.79
CA PHE A 24 -4.63 10.53 7.22
C PHE A 24 -4.57 10.92 8.71
N LEU A 25 -4.21 9.99 9.60
CA LEU A 25 -4.22 10.21 11.05
C LEU A 25 -2.88 10.71 11.60
N ILE A 26 -1.76 10.32 10.99
CA ILE A 26 -0.41 10.57 11.54
C ILE A 26 0.34 11.62 10.74
N ALA A 27 0.35 11.53 9.40
CA ALA A 27 0.91 12.61 8.58
C ALA A 27 -0.05 13.82 8.60
N GLY A 28 -1.35 13.57 8.46
CA GLY A 28 -2.38 14.59 8.54
C GLY A 28 -2.23 15.66 7.45
N ASN A 29 -2.68 16.88 7.74
CA ASN A 29 -2.52 18.03 6.86
C ASN A 29 -1.21 18.76 7.24
N PRO A 30 -0.46 19.35 6.28
CA PRO A 30 0.72 20.12 6.62
C PRO A 30 0.35 21.29 7.55
N TYR A 31 1.21 21.55 8.54
CA TYR A 31 1.07 22.70 9.43
C TYR A 31 1.07 23.99 8.60
N GLN A 32 0.20 24.95 8.94
CA GLN A 32 0.08 26.21 8.19
C GLN A 32 1.34 27.08 8.26
N ASP A 33 2.02 27.09 9.42
CA ASP A 33 3.34 27.71 9.62
C ASP A 33 4.21 26.75 10.45
N PRO A 34 4.79 25.71 9.83
CA PRO A 34 5.63 24.76 10.55
C PRO A 34 6.97 25.41 10.90
N THR A 35 7.44 25.19 12.13
CA THR A 35 8.87 25.31 12.41
C THR A 35 9.65 24.27 11.58
N PRO A 36 10.96 24.46 11.31
CA PRO A 36 11.75 23.49 10.56
C PRO A 36 11.68 22.06 11.13
N GLU A 37 11.63 21.93 12.45
CA GLU A 37 11.48 20.65 13.15
C GLU A 37 10.13 19.98 12.88
N LEU A 38 9.04 20.76 12.86
CA LEU A 38 7.70 20.26 12.56
C LEU A 38 7.56 19.86 11.08
N LEU A 39 8.22 20.59 10.19
CA LEU A 39 8.26 20.25 8.77
C LEU A 39 9.02 18.93 8.53
N GLU A 40 10.18 18.74 9.16
CA GLU A 40 10.93 17.49 9.05
C GLU A 40 10.12 16.30 9.57
N LYS A 41 9.46 16.47 10.72
CA LYS A 41 8.59 15.46 11.30
C LYS A 41 7.41 15.12 10.38
N TYR A 42 6.77 16.13 9.80
CA TYR A 42 5.69 15.94 8.83
C TYR A 42 6.19 15.16 7.61
N ASN A 43 7.31 15.57 7.01
CA ASN A 43 7.87 14.91 5.83
C ASN A 43 8.19 13.44 6.10
N ARG A 44 8.81 13.13 7.25
CA ARG A 44 9.12 11.75 7.64
C ARG A 44 7.86 10.88 7.81
N ASN A 45 6.81 11.45 8.40
CA ASN A 45 5.53 10.74 8.55
C ASN A 45 4.82 10.57 7.20
N SER A 46 4.84 11.60 6.36
CA SER A 46 4.24 11.55 5.02
C SER A 46 4.92 10.48 4.16
N GLU A 47 6.25 10.44 4.16
CA GLU A 47 7.05 9.44 3.44
C GLU A 47 6.74 8.02 3.92
N THR A 48 6.58 7.82 5.24
CA THR A 48 6.22 6.50 5.79
C THR A 48 4.84 6.05 5.29
N GLY A 49 3.86 6.94 5.27
CA GLY A 49 2.52 6.65 4.76
C GLY A 49 2.53 6.37 3.25
N GLU A 50 3.29 7.14 2.49
CA GLU A 50 3.47 6.95 1.05
C GLU A 50 4.13 5.60 0.72
N LEU A 51 5.20 5.22 1.41
CA LEU A 51 5.85 3.93 1.24
C LEU A 51 4.90 2.75 1.52
N LEU A 52 4.07 2.84 2.55
CA LEU A 52 3.06 1.81 2.85
C LEU A 52 2.03 1.69 1.71
N LEU A 53 1.61 2.83 1.16
CA LEU A 53 0.69 2.87 0.02
C LEU A 53 1.33 2.29 -1.24
N GLU A 54 2.58 2.64 -1.55
CA GLU A 54 3.32 2.11 -2.69
C GLU A 54 3.49 0.59 -2.61
N ILE A 55 3.92 0.07 -1.44
CA ILE A 55 4.07 -1.37 -1.21
C ILE A 55 2.72 -2.07 -1.33
N GLY A 56 1.67 -1.53 -0.71
CA GLY A 56 0.33 -2.08 -0.76
C GLY A 56 -0.22 -2.13 -2.19
N PHE A 57 -0.01 -1.06 -2.96
CA PHE A 57 -0.40 -0.99 -4.36
C PHE A 57 0.36 -2.02 -5.20
N GLY A 58 1.69 -2.08 -5.06
CA GLY A 58 2.55 -3.04 -5.77
C GLY A 58 2.13 -4.49 -5.51
N LEU A 59 1.89 -4.85 -4.25
CA LEU A 59 1.42 -6.19 -3.88
C LEU A 59 0.04 -6.51 -4.44
N THR A 60 -0.88 -5.54 -4.44
CA THR A 60 -2.23 -5.69 -4.98
C THR A 60 -2.19 -5.94 -6.48
N VAL A 61 -1.43 -5.12 -7.23
CA VAL A 61 -1.23 -5.29 -8.68
C VAL A 61 -0.59 -6.64 -8.97
N PHE A 62 0.47 -7.00 -8.24
CA PHE A 62 1.14 -8.29 -8.40
C PHE A 62 0.19 -9.47 -8.17
N ALA A 63 -0.66 -9.40 -7.14
CA ALA A 63 -1.66 -10.42 -6.87
C ALA A 63 -2.68 -10.57 -7.99
N ILE A 64 -3.14 -9.46 -8.58
CA ILE A 64 -4.06 -9.44 -9.72
C ILE A 64 -3.40 -10.09 -10.94
N VAL A 65 -2.14 -9.75 -11.24
CA VAL A 65 -1.38 -10.36 -12.34
C VAL A 65 -1.28 -11.88 -12.13
N LEU A 66 -0.91 -12.33 -10.94
CA LEU A 66 -0.86 -13.76 -10.62
C LEU A 66 -2.23 -14.44 -10.79
N PHE A 67 -3.31 -13.79 -10.38
CA PHE A 67 -4.67 -14.31 -10.56
C PHE A 67 -5.02 -14.47 -12.03
N ILE A 68 -4.79 -13.44 -12.85
CA ILE A 68 -5.06 -13.46 -14.29
C ILE A 68 -4.21 -14.52 -14.99
N SER A 69 -2.90 -14.57 -14.71
CA SER A 69 -2.01 -15.59 -15.28
C SER A 69 -2.51 -16.99 -14.93
N ASN A 70 -2.84 -17.26 -13.67
CA ASN A 70 -3.39 -18.55 -13.27
C ASN A 70 -4.71 -18.89 -13.98
N ARG A 71 -5.55 -17.90 -14.27
CA ARG A 71 -6.82 -18.09 -14.97
C ARG A 71 -6.61 -18.38 -16.47
N LEU A 72 -5.66 -17.70 -17.12
CA LEU A 72 -5.37 -17.87 -18.54
C LEU A 72 -4.66 -19.20 -18.85
N PHE A 73 -3.78 -19.67 -17.96
CA PHE A 73 -3.04 -20.93 -18.15
C PHE A 73 -3.84 -22.18 -17.75
N GLN A 74 -4.92 -22.04 -16.99
CA GLN A 74 -5.87 -23.13 -16.78
C GLN A 74 -6.76 -23.25 -18.03
N LYS A 75 -6.32 -24.09 -18.98
CA LYS A 75 -7.16 -24.50 -20.12
C LYS A 75 -8.51 -24.98 -19.58
N PRO A 76 -9.64 -24.52 -20.14
CA PRO A 76 -10.93 -25.11 -19.83
C PRO A 76 -10.86 -26.59 -20.18
N GLN A 77 -10.97 -27.46 -19.17
CA GLN A 77 -11.28 -28.87 -19.37
C GLN A 77 -12.79 -29.01 -19.54
#